data_AF-A0A3B8PZN0-F1
#
_entry.id   AF-A0A3B8PZN0-F1
#
_cell.length_a   1.000
_cell.length_b   1.000
_cell.length_c   1.000
_cell.angle_alpha   90.00
_cell.angle_beta   90.00
_cell.angle_gamma   90.00
#
_symmetry.space_group_name_H-M   'P 1'
#
loop_
_entity.id
_entity.type
_entity.pdbx_description
1 polymer ?
#
loop_
_entity_poly.entity_id
_entity_poly.type
_entity_poly.pdbx_seq_one_letter_code
_entity_poly.pdbx_strand_id
1 'polypeptide(L)'
;AVVLIDGGTDILLRGDESGLGTPQEDMASLAAVSELRDIPERLVVSIGFGVDAFHGVCHAHVLENIAAMIADDGFLGSWSLMKASEEFAFYRAACDYVAGRLPRHPSIVNTSIMDATTGWFGDRHGTPRTEGSELFINPLMSIYWAFTADAVVRRHLYLDRIKTTESYQDLTLAIEAFHAAQPKLRTWRNIPC
;
A
#
# COMPACT_ATOMS: atom_id res chain seq x y z
N ALA A 1 5.01 13.93 -15.49
CA ALA A 1 5.11 13.14 -14.26
C ALA A 1 4.40 11.81 -14.41
N VAL A 2 4.78 10.82 -13.62
CA VAL A 2 4.01 9.59 -13.35
C VAL A 2 3.82 9.48 -11.84
N VAL A 3 2.61 9.16 -11.41
CA VAL A 3 2.28 8.97 -9.98
C VAL A 3 1.66 7.59 -9.82
N LEU A 4 2.33 6.74 -9.04
CA LEU A 4 1.76 5.48 -8.56
C LEU A 4 0.98 5.77 -7.27
N ILE A 5 -0.24 5.26 -7.19
CA ILE A 5 -1.11 5.42 -6.03
C ILE A 5 -1.49 4.03 -5.54
N ASP A 6 -1.03 3.68 -4.35
CA ASP A 6 -1.34 2.44 -3.65
C ASP A 6 -2.43 2.68 -2.59
N GLY A 7 -3.46 1.85 -2.64
CA GLY A 7 -4.51 1.75 -1.63
C GLY A 7 -4.12 0.69 -0.59
N GLY A 8 -3.05 0.99 0.14
CA GLY A 8 -2.34 0.08 0.99
C GLY A 8 -1.00 0.67 1.38
N THR A 9 -0.14 -0.15 1.95
CA THR A 9 1.22 0.21 2.36
C THR A 9 2.25 -0.86 2.01
N ASP A 10 1.83 -1.95 1.35
CA ASP A 10 2.72 -3.03 0.95
C ASP A 10 3.69 -2.63 -0.16
N ILE A 11 3.37 -1.60 -0.98
CA ILE A 11 4.34 -0.99 -1.91
C ILE A 11 5.57 -0.42 -1.20
N LEU A 12 5.53 -0.20 0.12
CA LEU A 12 6.63 0.34 0.92
C LEU A 12 7.49 -0.77 1.58
N LEU A 13 7.16 -2.03 1.37
CA LEU A 13 7.91 -3.18 1.88
C LEU A 13 9.14 -3.48 1.02
N ARG A 14 10.14 -4.14 1.59
CA ARG A 14 11.43 -4.38 0.94
C ARG A 14 11.51 -5.78 0.34
N GLY A 15 10.78 -6.73 0.90
CA GLY A 15 10.79 -8.15 0.54
C GLY A 15 11.40 -9.08 1.60
N ASP A 16 11.93 -8.53 2.70
CA ASP A 16 12.52 -9.30 3.81
C ASP A 16 11.64 -9.32 5.08
N GLU A 17 10.44 -8.74 4.99
CA GLU A 17 9.45 -8.71 6.05
C GLU A 17 8.76 -10.05 6.28
N SER A 18 8.16 -10.24 7.46
CA SER A 18 7.42 -11.47 7.82
C SER A 18 6.28 -11.81 6.87
N GLY A 19 5.66 -10.80 6.26
CA GLY A 19 4.61 -10.93 5.26
C GLY A 19 4.64 -9.72 4.33
N LEU A 20 4.26 -9.92 3.08
CA LEU A 20 4.41 -8.94 2.00
C LEU A 20 3.09 -8.34 1.51
N GLY A 21 1.95 -8.71 2.08
CA GLY A 21 0.65 -8.27 1.56
C GLY A 21 0.32 -8.93 0.22
N THR A 22 -0.07 -8.10 -0.75
CA THR A 22 -0.42 -8.49 -2.12
C THR A 22 0.45 -7.72 -3.12
N PRO A 23 1.78 -7.91 -3.10
CA PRO A 23 2.73 -7.01 -3.76
C PRO A 23 2.68 -7.06 -5.29
N GLN A 24 1.96 -7.99 -5.91
CA GLN A 24 2.05 -8.27 -7.34
C GLN A 24 1.79 -7.02 -8.19
N GLU A 25 0.62 -6.39 -8.05
CA GLU A 25 0.25 -5.26 -8.90
C GLU A 25 1.13 -4.02 -8.65
N ASP A 26 1.47 -3.77 -7.39
CA ASP A 26 2.33 -2.64 -6.99
C ASP A 26 3.75 -2.81 -7.50
N MET A 27 4.29 -4.01 -7.40
CA MET A 27 5.67 -4.29 -7.81
C MET A 27 5.82 -4.34 -9.32
N ALA A 28 4.82 -4.85 -10.05
CA ALA A 28 4.79 -4.73 -11.50
C ALA A 28 4.79 -3.25 -11.92
N SER A 29 3.97 -2.43 -11.27
CA SER A 29 3.88 -0.99 -11.54
C SER A 29 5.17 -0.25 -11.19
N LEU A 30 5.77 -0.55 -10.04
CA LEU A 30 7.02 0.03 -9.59
C LEU A 30 8.19 -0.38 -10.49
N ALA A 31 8.26 -1.65 -10.92
CA ALA A 31 9.24 -2.13 -11.89
C ALA A 31 9.13 -1.36 -13.20
N ALA A 32 7.93 -1.22 -13.74
CA ALA A 32 7.70 -0.47 -14.98
C ALA A 32 8.13 1.00 -14.85
N VAL A 33 7.72 1.69 -13.78
CA VAL A 33 8.08 3.10 -13.54
C VAL A 33 9.58 3.29 -13.29
N SER A 34 10.26 2.30 -12.71
CA SER A 34 11.70 2.36 -12.47
C SER A 34 12.52 2.46 -13.75
N GLU A 35 12.01 1.92 -14.87
CA GLU A 35 12.68 1.92 -16.18
C GLU A 35 12.37 3.16 -17.03
N LEU A 36 11.37 3.97 -16.65
CA LEU A 36 11.01 5.23 -17.33
C LEU A 36 11.97 6.37 -16.97
N ARG A 37 13.26 6.21 -17.30
CA ARG A 37 14.34 7.16 -16.92
C ARG A 37 14.23 8.53 -17.61
N ASP A 38 13.48 8.62 -18.69
CA ASP A 38 13.18 9.85 -19.42
C ASP A 38 12.09 10.71 -18.75
N ILE A 39 11.36 10.14 -17.78
CA ILE A 39 10.35 10.86 -17.00
C ILE A 39 11.00 11.36 -15.69
N PRO A 40 11.22 12.67 -15.52
CA PRO A 40 11.94 13.20 -14.37
C PRO A 40 11.13 13.12 -13.06
N GLU A 41 9.82 13.34 -13.14
CA GLU A 41 8.93 13.31 -11.97
C GLU A 41 8.22 11.97 -11.91
N ARG A 42 8.72 11.08 -11.04
CA ARG A 42 8.12 9.77 -10.76
C ARG A 42 7.88 9.67 -9.26
N LEU A 43 6.62 9.56 -8.87
CA LEU A 43 6.18 9.63 -7.48
C LEU A 43 5.45 8.34 -7.09
N VAL A 44 5.55 7.99 -5.81
CA VAL A 44 4.73 6.95 -5.18
C VAL A 44 3.96 7.60 -4.05
N VAL A 45 2.66 7.35 -4.02
CA VAL A 45 1.75 7.81 -2.97
C VAL A 45 1.04 6.59 -2.42
N SER A 46 1.02 6.42 -1.10
CA SER A 46 0.32 5.33 -0.42
C SER A 46 -0.70 5.92 0.56
N ILE A 47 -1.88 5.31 0.65
CA ILE A 47 -2.96 5.66 1.58
C ILE A 47 -3.63 4.38 2.10
N GLY A 48 -4.21 4.42 3.31
CA GLY A 48 -4.88 3.25 3.87
C GLY A 48 -4.02 2.49 4.90
N PHE A 49 -3.07 3.16 5.54
CA PHE A 49 -2.23 2.59 6.61
C PHE A 49 -3.06 1.74 7.59
N GLY A 50 -2.80 0.44 7.62
CA GLY A 50 -3.58 -0.49 8.44
C GLY A 50 -4.33 -1.56 7.67
N VAL A 51 -4.66 -1.29 6.40
CA VAL A 51 -5.61 -2.13 5.66
C VAL A 51 -5.03 -3.49 5.27
N ASP A 52 -3.72 -3.54 5.02
CA ASP A 52 -3.02 -4.76 4.57
C ASP A 52 -2.61 -5.68 5.72
N ALA A 53 -2.95 -5.33 6.97
CA ALA A 53 -2.63 -6.15 8.15
C ALA A 53 -3.22 -7.56 8.01
N PHE A 54 -4.42 -7.65 7.42
CA PHE A 54 -5.08 -8.92 7.11
C PHE A 54 -4.25 -9.80 6.17
N HIS A 55 -3.48 -9.21 5.26
CA HIS A 55 -2.58 -9.89 4.34
C HIS A 55 -1.15 -10.03 4.90
N GLY A 56 -0.98 -9.89 6.23
CA GLY A 56 0.29 -10.16 6.91
C GLY A 56 1.30 -9.01 6.87
N VAL A 57 0.87 -7.80 6.52
CA VAL A 57 1.74 -6.61 6.57
C VAL A 57 1.95 -6.15 8.01
N CYS A 58 3.21 -6.05 8.42
CA CYS A 58 3.61 -5.56 9.73
C CYS A 58 3.77 -4.02 9.70
N HIS A 59 2.86 -3.30 10.35
CA HIS A 59 2.87 -1.83 10.36
C HIS A 59 4.15 -1.21 10.96
N ALA A 60 4.78 -1.88 11.92
CA ALA A 60 6.06 -1.41 12.44
C ALA A 60 7.17 -1.46 11.37
N HIS A 61 7.15 -2.45 10.47
CA HIS A 61 8.09 -2.51 9.35
C HIS A 61 7.80 -1.43 8.31
N VAL A 62 6.52 -1.14 8.03
CA VAL A 62 6.14 -0.01 7.17
C VAL A 62 6.71 1.29 7.72
N LEU A 63 6.47 1.59 9.00
CA LEU A 63 7.00 2.81 9.64
C LEU A 63 8.53 2.86 9.65
N GLU A 64 9.19 1.72 9.88
CA GLU A 64 10.65 1.62 9.79
C GLU A 64 11.16 1.92 8.37
N ASN A 65 10.49 1.39 7.34
CA ASN A 65 10.85 1.63 5.95
C ASN A 65 10.62 3.10 5.55
N ILE A 66 9.53 3.72 6.01
CA ILE A 66 9.28 5.17 5.86
C ILE A 66 10.40 5.98 6.51
N ALA A 67 10.77 5.66 7.75
CA ALA A 67 11.88 6.34 8.44
C ALA A 67 13.20 6.21 7.66
N ALA A 68 13.43 5.06 7.04
CA ALA A 68 14.61 4.84 6.22
C ALA A 68 14.58 5.67 4.92
N MET A 69 13.42 5.80 4.28
CA MET A 69 13.25 6.69 3.11
C MET A 69 13.35 8.18 3.47
N ILE A 70 12.95 8.57 4.69
CA ILE A 70 13.20 9.92 5.22
C ILE A 70 14.69 10.17 5.33
N ALA A 71 15.45 9.23 5.90
CA ALA A 71 16.90 9.36 6.05
C ALA A 71 17.65 9.45 4.70
N ASP A 72 17.06 8.93 3.62
CA ASP A 72 17.62 8.97 2.26
C ASP A 72 17.05 10.12 1.40
N ASP A 73 16.43 11.14 2.02
CA ASP A 73 15.80 12.29 1.35
C ASP A 73 14.74 11.90 0.30
N GLY A 74 14.14 10.72 0.46
CA GLY A 74 13.19 10.13 -0.47
C GLY A 74 11.73 10.43 -0.14
N PHE A 75 11.44 10.84 1.09
CA PHE A 75 10.12 11.19 1.59
C PHE A 75 9.75 12.63 1.24
N LEU A 76 8.58 12.81 0.65
CA LEU A 76 8.08 14.12 0.19
C LEU A 76 7.07 14.74 1.15
N GLY A 77 6.64 14.00 2.18
CA GLY A 77 5.69 14.47 3.17
C GLY A 77 4.45 13.59 3.27
N SER A 78 3.59 13.95 4.23
CA SER A 78 2.30 13.33 4.43
C SER A 78 1.21 14.37 4.68
N TRP A 79 -0.01 14.04 4.28
CA TRP A 79 -1.19 14.87 4.51
C TRP A 79 -2.43 14.00 4.69
N SER A 80 -3.44 14.51 5.39
CA SER A 80 -4.67 13.77 5.67
C SER A 80 -5.78 14.14 4.68
N LEU A 81 -6.52 13.12 4.24
CA LEU A 81 -7.81 13.28 3.58
C LEU A 81 -8.85 13.68 4.64
N MET A 82 -9.31 14.92 4.62
CA MET A 82 -10.17 15.47 5.67
C MET A 82 -11.65 15.33 5.30
N LYS A 83 -12.49 14.93 6.25
CA LYS A 83 -13.94 14.73 6.04
C LYS A 83 -14.66 15.92 5.38
N ALA A 84 -14.24 17.14 5.69
CA ALA A 84 -14.85 18.36 5.19
C ALA A 84 -14.22 18.89 3.89
N SER A 85 -13.22 18.21 3.34
CA SER A 85 -12.49 18.68 2.16
C SER A 85 -13.18 18.32 0.85
N GLU A 86 -12.92 19.10 -0.20
CA GLU A 86 -13.43 18.83 -1.54
C GLU A 86 -12.85 17.54 -2.12
N GLU A 87 -11.60 17.23 -1.79
CA GLU A 87 -10.90 16.00 -2.19
C GLU A 87 -11.61 14.77 -1.63
N PHE A 88 -12.05 14.79 -0.36
CA PHE A 88 -12.80 13.67 0.20
C PHE A 88 -14.19 13.54 -0.44
N ALA A 89 -14.85 14.66 -0.72
CA ALA A 89 -16.12 14.63 -1.43
C ALA A 89 -15.99 13.99 -2.82
N PHE A 90 -14.91 14.32 -3.55
CA PHE A 90 -14.60 13.72 -4.85
C PHE A 90 -14.26 12.23 -4.72
N TYR A 91 -13.39 11.87 -3.77
CA TYR A 91 -13.01 10.49 -3.47
C TYR A 91 -14.24 9.61 -3.19
N ARG A 92 -15.12 10.09 -2.31
CA ARG A 92 -16.37 9.40 -1.97
C ARG A 92 -17.28 9.25 -3.18
N ALA A 93 -17.47 10.30 -3.97
CA ALA A 93 -18.31 10.24 -5.17
C ALA A 93 -17.80 9.20 -6.18
N ALA A 94 -16.48 9.10 -6.38
CA ALA A 94 -15.88 8.07 -7.23
C ALA A 94 -16.12 6.66 -6.67
N CYS A 95 -15.93 6.47 -5.36
CA CYS A 95 -16.18 5.19 -4.70
C CYS A 95 -17.65 4.77 -4.81
N ASP A 96 -18.59 5.67 -4.53
CA ASP A 96 -20.03 5.42 -4.65
C ASP A 96 -20.43 5.09 -6.10
N TYR A 97 -19.84 5.79 -7.09
CA TYR A 97 -20.08 5.54 -8.51
C TYR A 97 -19.66 4.13 -8.94
N VAL A 98 -18.50 3.67 -8.49
CA VAL A 98 -17.98 2.32 -8.77
C VAL A 98 -18.79 1.26 -8.03
N ALA A 99 -19.09 1.48 -6.74
CA ALA A 99 -19.87 0.56 -5.92
C ALA A 99 -21.27 0.30 -6.51
N GLY A 100 -21.92 1.34 -7.04
CA GLY A 100 -23.23 1.20 -7.72
C GLY A 100 -23.18 0.38 -9.01
N ARG A 101 -22.02 0.26 -9.67
CA ARG A 101 -21.83 -0.51 -10.92
C ARG A 101 -21.27 -1.91 -10.70
N LEU A 102 -20.52 -2.09 -9.63
CA LEU A 102 -19.87 -3.35 -9.26
C LEU A 102 -20.32 -3.82 -7.87
N PRO A 103 -21.64 -3.99 -7.61
CA PRO A 103 -22.15 -4.29 -6.27
C PRO A 103 -21.66 -5.63 -5.69
N ARG A 104 -21.21 -6.55 -6.56
CA ARG A 104 -20.64 -7.85 -6.16
C ARG A 104 -19.13 -7.82 -5.89
N HIS A 105 -18.48 -6.69 -6.15
CA HIS A 105 -17.04 -6.52 -6.00
C HIS A 105 -16.73 -5.24 -5.18
N PRO A 106 -17.26 -5.11 -3.95
CA PRO A 106 -16.92 -3.96 -3.13
C PRO A 106 -15.43 -3.95 -2.81
N SER A 107 -14.83 -2.76 -2.83
CA SER A 107 -13.43 -2.57 -2.42
C SER A 107 -13.35 -2.51 -0.90
N ILE A 108 -12.56 -3.40 -0.31
CA ILE A 108 -12.25 -3.39 1.14
C ILE A 108 -11.47 -2.11 1.46
N VAL A 109 -10.42 -1.85 0.69
CA VAL A 109 -9.52 -0.69 0.85
C VAL A 109 -10.27 0.63 0.86
N ASN A 110 -11.01 0.93 -0.21
CA ASN A 110 -11.65 2.23 -0.35
C ASN A 110 -12.74 2.45 0.70
N THR A 111 -13.46 1.38 1.07
CA THR A 111 -14.45 1.42 2.14
C THR A 111 -13.80 1.71 3.49
N SER A 112 -12.70 1.03 3.83
CA SER A 112 -11.95 1.28 5.07
C SER A 112 -11.42 2.70 5.17
N ILE A 113 -10.89 3.26 4.07
CA ILE A 113 -10.44 4.66 4.01
C ILE A 113 -11.61 5.63 4.23
N MET A 114 -12.79 5.38 3.63
CA MET A 114 -13.98 6.21 3.86
C MET A 114 -14.47 6.11 5.31
N ASP A 115 -14.51 4.91 5.88
CA ASP A 115 -14.94 4.70 7.26
C ASP A 115 -13.98 5.42 8.23
N ALA A 116 -12.67 5.29 8.06
CA ALA A 116 -11.67 6.01 8.83
C ALA A 116 -11.83 7.53 8.69
N THR A 117 -11.96 8.03 7.47
CA THR A 117 -12.10 9.47 7.19
C THR A 117 -13.38 10.06 7.79
N THR A 118 -14.45 9.26 7.90
CA THR A 118 -15.72 9.71 8.47
C THR A 118 -15.80 9.61 10.00
N GLY A 119 -14.78 9.03 10.63
CA GLY A 119 -14.59 8.98 12.09
C GLY A 119 -14.82 7.61 12.74
N TRP A 120 -14.92 6.53 11.96
CA TRP A 120 -15.01 5.18 12.51
C TRP A 120 -13.66 4.67 13.01
N PHE A 121 -13.69 3.77 13.97
CA PHE A 121 -12.52 3.12 14.56
C PHE A 121 -12.85 1.67 14.96
N GLY A 122 -11.86 0.78 14.87
CA GLY A 122 -11.98 -0.62 15.26
C GLY A 122 -12.64 -1.50 14.20
N ASP A 123 -13.38 -2.51 14.66
CA ASP A 123 -13.99 -3.54 13.80
C ASP A 123 -15.28 -3.04 13.15
N ARG A 124 -15.11 -2.24 12.09
CA ARG A 124 -16.20 -1.64 11.33
C ARG A 124 -16.24 -2.22 9.92
N HIS A 125 -17.33 -2.91 9.60
CA HIS A 125 -17.59 -3.42 8.26
C HIS A 125 -18.52 -2.51 7.48
N GLY A 126 -17.98 -1.75 6.52
CA GLY A 126 -18.80 -0.96 5.61
C GLY A 126 -19.50 -1.77 4.51
N THR A 127 -19.12 -3.05 4.30
CA THR A 127 -19.75 -3.96 3.34
C THR A 127 -19.81 -5.40 3.87
N PRO A 128 -20.72 -6.25 3.34
CA PRO A 128 -20.78 -7.66 3.74
C PRO A 128 -19.53 -8.47 3.38
N ARG A 129 -18.69 -7.99 2.45
CA ARG A 129 -17.49 -8.72 1.99
C ARG A 129 -16.48 -8.98 3.10
N THR A 130 -16.46 -8.14 4.13
CA THR A 130 -15.52 -8.22 5.25
C THR A 130 -16.11 -8.91 6.48
N GLU A 131 -17.39 -9.32 6.43
CA GLU A 131 -18.03 -10.02 7.54
C GLU A 131 -17.32 -11.36 7.82
N GLY A 132 -17.14 -11.68 9.11
CA GLY A 132 -16.44 -12.90 9.54
C GLY A 132 -14.91 -12.76 9.64
N SER A 133 -14.38 -11.55 9.46
CA SER A 133 -13.00 -11.17 9.78
C SER A 133 -13.00 -10.03 10.80
N GLU A 134 -11.86 -9.74 11.44
CA GLU A 134 -11.71 -8.55 12.27
C GLU A 134 -11.00 -7.47 11.45
N LEU A 135 -11.63 -6.29 11.34
CA LEU A 135 -11.02 -5.10 10.78
C LEU A 135 -10.45 -4.21 11.87
N PHE A 136 -9.48 -3.38 11.50
CA PHE A 136 -8.92 -2.37 12.38
C PHE A 136 -8.94 -1.00 11.70
N ILE A 137 -10.15 -0.47 11.53
CA ILE A 137 -10.34 0.89 11.03
C ILE A 137 -9.64 1.86 11.98
N ASN A 138 -8.80 2.72 11.44
CA ASN A 138 -8.00 3.64 12.25
C ASN A 138 -7.76 4.96 11.49
N PRO A 139 -7.57 6.09 12.20
CA PRO A 139 -7.44 7.40 11.55
C PRO A 139 -6.19 7.54 10.66
N LEU A 140 -5.16 6.71 10.84
CA LEU A 140 -3.96 6.73 9.99
C LEU A 140 -4.27 6.26 8.56
N MET A 141 -5.36 5.51 8.35
CA MET A 141 -5.82 5.12 7.01
C MET A 141 -6.13 6.32 6.11
N SER A 142 -6.48 7.48 6.69
CA SER A 142 -6.76 8.71 5.94
C SER A 142 -5.50 9.49 5.54
N ILE A 143 -4.32 9.05 5.95
CA ILE A 143 -3.05 9.74 5.68
C ILE A 143 -2.47 9.25 4.36
N TYR A 144 -2.20 10.19 3.47
CA TYR A 144 -1.33 9.99 2.31
C TYR A 144 0.13 10.10 2.72
N TRP A 145 0.96 9.21 2.19
CA TRP A 145 2.41 9.20 2.34
C TRP A 145 3.04 9.29 0.96
N ALA A 146 3.82 10.34 0.69
CA ALA A 146 4.41 10.57 -0.62
C ALA A 146 5.93 10.38 -0.63
N PHE A 147 6.42 9.79 -1.71
CA PHE A 147 7.83 9.45 -1.91
C PHE A 147 8.24 9.68 -3.37
N THR A 148 9.53 9.87 -3.59
CA THR A 148 10.10 9.68 -4.94
C THR A 148 10.08 8.19 -5.28
N ALA A 149 9.75 7.84 -6.53
CA ALA A 149 9.78 6.45 -6.97
C ALA A 149 11.18 5.83 -6.81
N ASP A 150 12.23 6.61 -7.05
CA ASP A 150 13.62 6.15 -6.88
C ASP A 150 13.94 5.76 -5.43
N ALA A 151 13.38 6.46 -4.43
CA ALA A 151 13.56 6.09 -3.02
C ALA A 151 12.91 4.75 -2.70
N VAL A 152 11.70 4.50 -3.21
CA VAL A 152 11.01 3.22 -3.04
C VAL A 152 11.79 2.11 -3.74
N VAL A 153 12.19 2.32 -5.00
CA VAL A 153 12.97 1.36 -5.82
C VAL A 153 14.29 0.98 -5.13
N ARG A 154 15.06 1.95 -4.61
CA ARG A 154 16.35 1.67 -3.93
C ARG A 154 16.24 0.75 -2.72
N ARG A 155 15.07 0.70 -2.08
CA ARG A 155 14.84 -0.10 -0.88
C ARG A 155 14.33 -1.51 -1.19
N HIS A 156 13.79 -1.74 -2.39
CA HIS A 156 13.28 -3.04 -2.83
C HIS A 156 14.40 -4.02 -3.14
N LEU A 157 14.25 -5.25 -2.66
CA LEU A 157 15.31 -6.27 -2.72
C LEU A 157 15.13 -7.28 -3.86
N TYR A 158 13.96 -7.28 -4.52
CA TYR A 158 13.62 -8.28 -5.54
C TYR A 158 13.11 -7.67 -6.85
N LEU A 159 13.14 -6.35 -7.00
CA LEU A 159 12.63 -5.66 -8.20
C LEU A 159 13.32 -6.19 -9.47
N ASP A 160 14.64 -6.40 -9.45
CA ASP A 160 15.38 -6.93 -10.61
C ASP A 160 14.98 -8.35 -10.99
N ARG A 161 14.45 -9.16 -10.05
CA ARG A 161 14.00 -10.54 -10.34
C ARG A 161 12.66 -10.59 -11.06
N ILE A 162 11.86 -9.53 -10.95
CA ILE A 162 10.51 -9.49 -11.50
C ILE A 162 10.43 -8.69 -12.81
N LYS A 163 11.46 -7.93 -13.17
CA LYS A 163 11.47 -7.09 -14.39
C LYS A 163 11.22 -7.87 -15.69
N THR A 164 11.55 -9.16 -15.73
CA THR A 164 11.41 -10.00 -16.92
C THR A 164 10.24 -10.97 -16.83
N THR A 165 9.35 -10.85 -15.83
CA THR A 165 8.17 -11.70 -15.72
C THR A 165 7.11 -11.23 -16.72
N GLU A 166 6.42 -12.16 -17.38
CA GLU A 166 5.43 -11.84 -18.42
C GLU A 166 3.99 -12.09 -17.98
N SER A 167 3.79 -12.81 -16.87
CA SER A 167 2.47 -13.13 -16.34
C SER A 167 2.36 -12.89 -14.83
N TYR A 168 1.13 -12.78 -14.34
CA TYR A 168 0.84 -12.71 -12.91
C TYR A 168 1.40 -13.93 -12.15
N GLN A 169 1.41 -15.10 -12.80
CA GLN A 169 1.94 -16.34 -12.22
C GLN A 169 3.45 -16.28 -12.09
N ASP A 170 4.17 -15.83 -13.13
CA ASP A 170 5.62 -15.66 -13.09
C ASP A 170 6.03 -14.67 -12.00
N LEU A 171 5.28 -13.57 -11.90
CA LEU A 171 5.48 -12.56 -10.87
C LEU A 171 5.31 -13.14 -9.46
N THR A 172 4.22 -13.89 -9.24
CA THR A 172 3.96 -14.56 -7.96
C THR A 172 5.10 -15.52 -7.60
N LEU A 173 5.50 -16.39 -8.53
CA LEU A 173 6.58 -17.36 -8.30
C LEU A 173 7.92 -16.69 -8.01
N ALA A 174 8.25 -15.60 -8.72
CA ALA A 174 9.49 -14.88 -8.51
C ALA A 174 9.56 -14.20 -7.14
N ILE A 175 8.44 -13.60 -6.69
CA ILE A 175 8.34 -12.97 -5.37
C ILE A 175 8.41 -14.02 -4.27
N GLU A 176 7.64 -15.10 -4.37
CA GLU A 176 7.64 -16.20 -3.39
C GLU A 176 9.01 -16.87 -3.31
N ALA A 177 9.67 -17.14 -4.44
CA ALA A 177 11.01 -17.72 -4.46
C ALA A 177 12.05 -16.80 -3.83
N PHE A 178 11.93 -15.47 -4.01
CA PHE A 178 12.80 -14.51 -3.33
C PHE A 178 12.56 -14.51 -1.81
N HIS A 179 11.30 -14.44 -1.39
CA HIS A 179 10.91 -14.39 0.02
C HIS A 179 11.32 -15.67 0.77
N ALA A 180 11.07 -16.83 0.18
CA ALA A 180 11.47 -18.13 0.73
C ALA A 180 12.99 -18.34 0.80
N ALA A 181 13.76 -17.66 -0.06
CA ALA A 181 15.22 -17.73 -0.06
C ALA A 181 15.87 -16.79 0.97
N GLN A 182 15.12 -15.96 1.69
CA GLN A 182 15.69 -15.07 2.69
C GLN A 182 16.29 -15.91 3.85
N PRO A 183 17.56 -15.68 4.21
CA PRO A 183 18.20 -16.45 5.30
C PRO A 183 17.51 -16.22 6.65
N LYS A 184 16.88 -15.04 6.80
CA LYS A 184 16.08 -14.68 7.96
C LYS A 184 15.08 -13.60 7.57
N LEU A 185 13.80 -13.84 7.83
CA LEU A 185 12.76 -12.82 7.74
C LEU A 185 12.73 -11.96 9.01
N ARG A 186 12.34 -10.70 8.85
CA ARG A 186 12.15 -9.76 9.97
C ARG A 186 10.99 -10.25 10.84
N THR A 187 11.19 -10.27 12.15
CA THR A 187 10.18 -10.71 13.12
C THR A 187 9.09 -9.66 13.25
N TRP A 188 7.83 -10.10 13.29
CA TRP A 188 6.68 -9.22 13.54
C TRP A 188 6.89 -8.36 14.80
N ARG A 189 6.54 -7.08 14.70
CA ARG A 189 6.64 -6.12 15.80
C ARG A 189 5.36 -5.31 15.89
N ASN A 190 4.78 -5.28 17.09
CA ASN A 190 3.66 -4.40 17.39
C ASN A 190 4.16 -2.96 17.60
N ILE A 191 3.35 -2.00 17.18
CA ILE A 191 3.54 -0.60 17.54
C ILE A 191 3.18 -0.46 19.03
N PRO A 192 4.02 0.18 19.86
CA PRO A 192 3.66 0.43 21.26
C PRO A 192 2.34 1.19 21.38
N CYS A 193 1.45 0.73 22.24
CA CYS A 193 0.25 1.44 22.65
C CYS A 193 0.49 2.29 23.90
#